data_AF-A0A7S0Q303-F1
#
_entry.id   AF-A0A7S0Q303-F1
#
_cell.length_a   1.000
_cell.length_b   1.000
_cell.length_c   1.000
_cell.angle_alpha   90.00
_cell.angle_beta   90.00
_cell.angle_gamma   90.00
#
_symmetry.space_group_name_H-M   'P 1'
#
loop_
_entity.id
_entity.type
_entity.pdbx_description
1 polymer ?
#
loop_
_entity_poly.entity_id
_entity_poly.type
_entity_poly.pdbx_seq_one_letter_code
_entity_poly.pdbx_strand_id
1 'polypeptide(L)'
;SFLSSLGLRIEVRSPAGSAELGRISQLTMRTNQMNATMLRWPSEASLVEWLLQHPARAQPAHTPADVSHECQSVGTHPSLGAEPAAAPTHRFALGVWVTDRFGSYGLVGCALCTPLGAAMLVDSLNMSCRVLHRG
;
A
#
# COMPACT_ATOMS: atom_id res chain seq x y z
N SER A 1 -14.95 -12.33 18.92
CA SER A 1 -13.60 -12.78 19.34
C SER A 1 -12.82 -11.57 19.88
N PHE A 2 -11.61 -11.76 20.41
CA PHE A 2 -10.74 -10.69 20.91
C PHE A 2 -10.58 -9.51 19.93
N LEU A 3 -10.41 -9.79 18.63
CA LEU A 3 -10.26 -8.75 17.59
C LEU A 3 -11.49 -7.82 17.49
N SER A 4 -12.70 -8.39 17.60
CA SER A 4 -13.94 -7.59 17.63
C SER A 4 -14.00 -6.67 18.85
N SER A 5 -13.39 -7.08 19.98
CA SER A 5 -13.36 -6.28 21.21
C SER A 5 -12.36 -5.13 21.18
N LEU A 6 -11.40 -5.14 20.24
CA LEU A 6 -10.37 -4.11 20.12
C LEU A 6 -10.89 -2.82 19.48
N GLY A 7 -11.97 -2.88 18.70
CA GLY A 7 -12.48 -1.72 17.98
C GLY A 7 -11.49 -1.19 16.93
N LEU A 8 -10.87 -2.09 16.17
CA LEU A 8 -9.86 -1.74 15.16
C LEU A 8 -10.43 -0.79 14.10
N ARG A 9 -9.74 0.33 13.89
CA ARG A 9 -9.96 1.28 12.80
C ARG A 9 -8.74 1.33 11.91
N ILE A 10 -8.96 1.11 10.62
CA ILE A 10 -7.92 1.17 9.59
C ILE A 10 -8.19 2.40 8.74
N GLU A 11 -7.16 3.20 8.53
CA GLU A 11 -7.19 4.33 7.61
C GLU A 11 -6.17 4.09 6.49
N VAL A 12 -6.63 4.24 5.25
CA VAL A 12 -5.78 4.15 4.06
C VAL A 12 -5.91 5.46 3.29
N ARG A 13 -4.78 6.15 3.11
CA ARG A 13 -4.73 7.44 2.41
C ARG A 13 -3.36 7.68 1.78
N SER A 14 -3.29 8.67 0.91
CA SER A 14 -2.02 9.21 0.43
C SER A 14 -1.23 9.86 1.59
N PRO A 15 0.10 9.72 1.64
CA PRO A 15 0.92 10.33 2.68
C PRO A 15 0.91 11.86 2.57
N ALA A 16 0.75 12.53 3.71
CA ALA A 16 0.77 13.97 3.86
C ALA A 16 2.19 14.45 4.21
N GLY A 17 2.94 14.85 3.18
CA GLY A 17 4.24 15.53 3.34
C GLY A 17 5.43 14.62 3.64
N SER A 18 6.58 15.25 3.88
CA SER A 18 7.90 14.61 3.99
C SER A 18 8.00 13.60 5.14
N ALA A 19 7.45 13.93 6.32
CA ALA A 19 7.55 13.08 7.50
C ALA A 19 6.92 11.68 7.30
N GLU A 20 5.80 11.59 6.56
CA GLU A 20 5.16 10.32 6.26
C GLU A 20 5.90 9.57 5.15
N LEU A 21 6.41 10.27 4.14
CA LEU A 21 7.24 9.70 3.08
C LEU A 21 8.55 9.11 3.62
N GLY A 22 9.20 9.80 4.57
CA GLY A 22 10.39 9.28 5.26
C GLY A 22 10.11 7.98 6.01
N ARG A 23 8.94 7.86 6.67
CA ARG A 23 8.52 6.62 7.34
C ARG A 23 8.21 5.50 6.34
N ILE A 24 7.60 5.81 5.20
CA ILE A 24 7.37 4.85 4.12
C ILE A 24 8.71 4.32 3.59
N SER A 25 9.66 5.21 3.28
CA SER A 25 11.02 4.80 2.87
C SER A 25 11.67 3.86 3.91
N GLN A 26 11.63 4.22 5.19
CA GLN A 26 12.13 3.37 6.27
C GLN A 26 11.43 2.00 6.32
N LEU A 27 10.11 1.96 6.10
CA LEU A 27 9.35 0.72 6.08
C LEU A 27 9.82 -0.19 4.94
N THR A 28 10.01 0.33 3.72
CA THR A 28 10.51 -0.44 2.57
C THR A 28 11.91 -1.02 2.80
N MET A 29 12.73 -0.35 3.61
CA MET A 29 14.07 -0.81 3.97
C MET A 29 14.07 -1.86 5.07
N ARG A 30 13.09 -1.84 5.97
CA ARG A 30 13.07 -2.66 7.20
C ARG A 30 12.17 -3.88 7.12
N THR A 31 11.37 -4.03 6.06
CA THR A 31 10.45 -5.18 5.92
C THR A 31 10.61 -5.92 4.60
N ASN A 32 10.58 -7.25 4.70
CA ASN A 32 10.46 -8.17 3.57
C ASN A 32 9.07 -8.85 3.53
N GLN A 33 8.23 -8.68 4.56
CA GLN A 33 6.89 -9.25 4.55
C GLN A 33 6.02 -8.49 3.53
N MET A 34 5.44 -9.25 2.60
CA MET A 34 4.61 -8.80 1.48
C MET A 34 5.28 -7.92 0.42
N ASN A 35 6.62 -7.77 0.43
CA ASN A 35 7.32 -7.04 -0.63
C ASN A 35 7.38 -7.88 -1.92
N ALA A 36 6.38 -7.70 -2.80
CA ALA A 36 6.19 -8.51 -4.01
C ALA A 36 7.25 -8.31 -5.10
N THR A 37 7.99 -7.20 -5.10
CA THR A 37 8.98 -6.86 -6.16
C THR A 37 10.41 -6.73 -5.66
N MET A 38 10.62 -6.79 -4.34
CA MET A 38 11.88 -6.51 -3.66
C MET A 38 12.48 -5.12 -3.92
N LEU A 39 11.69 -4.20 -4.47
CA LEU A 39 12.12 -2.81 -4.63
C LEU A 39 12.27 -2.14 -3.25
N ARG A 40 13.28 -1.28 -3.14
CA ARG A 40 13.61 -0.55 -1.92
C ARG A 40 13.95 0.89 -2.23
N TRP A 41 13.46 1.79 -1.39
CA TRP A 41 13.73 3.21 -1.50
C TRP A 41 14.55 3.63 -0.28
N PRO A 42 15.89 3.69 -0.40
CA PRO A 42 16.79 3.89 0.74
C PRO A 42 16.68 5.28 1.38
N SER A 43 16.05 6.24 0.70
CA SER A 43 15.81 7.58 1.21
C SER A 43 14.45 8.14 0.76
N GLU A 44 13.95 9.11 1.51
CA GLU A 44 12.78 9.91 1.12
C GLU A 44 12.96 10.54 -0.27
N ALA A 45 14.13 11.09 -0.56
CA ALA A 45 14.43 11.70 -1.85
C ALA A 45 14.28 10.71 -3.02
N SER A 46 14.80 9.48 -2.89
CA SER A 46 14.64 8.44 -3.92
C SER A 46 13.18 8.02 -4.11
N LEU A 47 12.38 8.03 -3.03
CA LEU A 47 10.95 7.73 -3.08
C LEU A 47 10.19 8.86 -3.78
N VAL A 48 10.47 10.11 -3.43
CA VAL A 48 9.88 11.30 -4.07
C VAL A 48 10.23 11.31 -5.56
N GLU A 49 11.48 11.07 -5.93
CA GLU A 49 11.89 10.98 -7.32
C GLU A 49 11.10 9.91 -8.08
N TRP A 50 10.91 8.74 -7.48
CA TRP A 50 10.10 7.67 -8.07
C TRP A 50 8.63 8.05 -8.23
N LEU A 51 8.05 8.76 -7.25
CA LEU A 51 6.66 9.24 -7.28
C LEU A 51 6.44 10.31 -8.36
N LEU A 52 7.43 11.17 -8.60
CA LEU A 52 7.38 12.22 -9.62
C LEU A 52 7.53 11.69 -11.05
N GLN A 53 8.07 10.48 -11.21
CA GLN A 53 8.17 9.83 -12.51
C GLN A 53 6.79 9.45 -13.02
N HIS A 54 6.56 9.75 -14.29
CA HIS A 54 5.44 9.17 -15.01
C HIS A 54 5.79 7.74 -15.37
N PRO A 55 4.82 6.81 -15.35
CA PRO A 55 5.04 5.54 -16.01
C PRO A 55 5.28 5.80 -17.49
N ALA A 56 6.53 5.67 -17.94
CA ALA A 56 6.78 5.38 -19.35
C ALA A 56 5.96 4.12 -19.63
N ARG A 57 4.94 4.23 -20.51
CA ARG A 57 3.96 3.17 -20.84
C ARG A 57 4.42 1.83 -20.31
N ALA A 58 3.87 1.39 -19.18
CA ALA A 58 4.25 0.10 -18.62
C ALA A 58 4.02 -0.94 -19.71
N GLN A 59 5.10 -1.49 -20.28
CA GLN A 59 5.00 -2.72 -21.03
C GLN A 59 4.47 -3.72 -19.99
N PRO A 60 3.32 -4.38 -20.21
CA PRO A 60 2.84 -5.37 -19.26
C PRO A 60 3.92 -6.45 -19.18
N ALA A 61 4.72 -6.40 -18.12
CA ALA A 61 5.55 -7.53 -17.75
C ALA A 61 4.55 -8.66 -17.52
N HIS A 62 4.68 -9.73 -18.30
CA HIS A 62 3.88 -10.96 -18.31
C HIS A 62 2.35 -10.77 -18.39
N THR A 63 1.76 -11.16 -19.52
CA THR A 63 0.39 -11.70 -19.48
C THR A 63 0.44 -12.88 -18.50
N PRO A 64 -0.34 -12.89 -17.41
CA PRO A 64 -0.49 -14.09 -16.61
C PRO A 64 -1.32 -15.06 -17.45
N ALA A 65 -0.63 -15.83 -18.31
CA ALA A 65 -1.17 -17.09 -18.75
C ALA A 65 -1.22 -17.96 -17.49
N ASP A 66 -2.45 -18.13 -17.00
CA ASP A 66 -2.84 -19.02 -15.90
C ASP A 66 -2.70 -18.48 -14.47
N VAL A 67 -3.69 -17.69 -14.05
CA VAL A 67 -4.08 -17.62 -12.63
C VAL A 67 -5.53 -18.09 -12.54
N SER A 68 -5.74 -19.37 -12.89
CA SER A 68 -7.04 -20.03 -12.78
C SER A 68 -7.18 -20.80 -11.46
N HIS A 69 -6.64 -20.34 -10.33
CA HIS A 69 -6.90 -21.03 -9.06
C HIS A 69 -7.13 -20.06 -7.89
N GLU A 70 -8.40 -19.98 -7.52
CA GLU A 70 -8.88 -19.84 -6.14
C GLU A 70 -8.81 -18.46 -5.48
N CYS A 71 -9.49 -17.48 -6.09
CA CYS A 71 -10.04 -16.34 -5.34
C CYS A 71 -11.31 -16.80 -4.58
N GLN A 72 -11.14 -17.53 -3.47
CA GLN A 72 -12.25 -17.84 -2.57
C GLN A 72 -12.61 -16.60 -1.74
N SER A 73 -13.61 -15.88 -2.24
CA SER A 73 -14.57 -15.03 -1.53
C SER A 73 -14.06 -14.28 -0.29
N VAL A 74 -13.36 -13.16 -0.51
CA VAL A 74 -13.41 -12.05 0.44
C VAL A 74 -14.79 -11.42 0.30
N GLY A 75 -15.57 -11.43 1.39
CA GLY A 75 -16.95 -10.94 1.43
C GLY A 75 -17.10 -9.56 0.79
N THR A 76 -18.11 -9.44 -0.07
CA THR A 76 -18.50 -8.23 -0.78
C THR A 76 -18.80 -7.11 0.21
N HIS A 77 -17.86 -6.20 0.42
CA HIS A 77 -18.21 -4.87 0.92
C HIS A 77 -19.04 -4.15 -0.17
N PRO A 78 -20.08 -3.40 0.23
CA PRO A 78 -20.94 -2.71 -0.72
C PRO A 78 -20.09 -1.80 -1.60
N SER A 79 -20.29 -1.96 -2.90
CA SER A 79 -19.72 -1.18 -4.01
C SER A 79 -19.12 0.15 -3.56
N LEU A 80 -17.79 0.22 -3.55
CA LEU A 80 -17.06 1.48 -3.60
C LEU A 80 -17.36 2.10 -4.98
N GLY A 81 -18.58 2.62 -5.15
CA GLY A 81 -19.03 3.40 -6.29
C GLY A 81 -18.42 4.79 -6.26
N ALA A 82 -17.11 4.87 -6.03
CA ALA A 82 -16.34 6.02 -6.42
C ALA A 82 -16.04 5.82 -7.91
N GLU A 83 -16.84 6.44 -8.77
CA GLU A 83 -16.35 6.90 -10.08
C GLU A 83 -14.93 7.45 -9.84
N PRO A 84 -13.88 6.91 -10.49
CA PRO A 84 -12.54 7.37 -10.22
C PRO A 84 -12.46 8.81 -10.70
N ALA A 85 -12.49 9.74 -9.75
CA ALA A 85 -12.09 11.11 -9.96
C ALA A 85 -10.70 11.07 -10.61
N ALA A 86 -10.65 11.25 -11.93
CA ALA A 86 -9.50 11.09 -12.81
C ALA A 86 -8.49 10.02 -12.35
N ALA A 87 -8.51 8.84 -12.98
CA ALA A 87 -7.52 7.79 -12.72
C ALA A 87 -6.11 8.42 -12.64
N PRO A 88 -5.38 8.24 -11.52
CA PRO A 88 -4.14 8.96 -11.29
C PRO A 88 -3.21 8.78 -12.49
N THR A 89 -2.65 9.86 -13.00
CA THR A 89 -1.74 9.82 -14.17
C THR A 89 -0.28 9.58 -13.76
N HIS A 90 0.00 9.70 -12.46
CA HIS A 90 1.33 9.56 -11.87
C HIS A 90 1.35 8.45 -10.82
N ARG A 91 2.55 7.95 -10.54
CA ARG A 91 2.79 7.06 -9.42
C ARG A 91 2.35 7.69 -8.11
N PHE A 92 1.90 6.86 -7.18
CA PHE A 92 1.45 7.33 -5.88
C PHE A 92 1.74 6.30 -4.79
N ALA A 93 1.71 6.78 -3.54
CA ALA A 93 1.85 5.95 -2.37
C ALA A 93 0.54 5.96 -1.58
N LEU A 94 0.20 4.82 -0.99
CA LEU A 94 -0.83 4.69 0.04
C LEU A 94 -0.15 4.27 1.34
N GLY A 95 -0.42 4.98 2.42
CA GLY A 95 -0.07 4.53 3.77
C GLY A 95 -1.26 3.84 4.43
N VAL A 96 -0.96 2.94 5.36
CA VAL A 96 -1.95 2.26 6.19
C VAL A 96 -1.68 2.61 7.65
N TRP A 97 -2.67 3.19 8.32
CA TRP A 97 -2.63 3.49 9.75
C TRP A 97 -3.68 2.67 10.47
N VAL A 98 -3.32 2.21 11.67
CA VAL A 98 -4.21 1.41 12.51
C VAL A 98 -4.33 2.06 13.87
N THR A 99 -5.55 2.07 14.40
CA THR A 99 -5.87 2.47 15.76
C THR A 99 -6.77 1.41 16.38
N ASP A 100 -6.60 1.15 17.67
CA ASP A 100 -7.54 0.35 18.46
C ASP A 100 -7.95 1.12 19.73
N ARG A 101 -8.69 0.46 20.64
CA ARG A 101 -9.09 1.03 21.92
C ARG A 101 -7.93 1.44 22.84
N PHE A 102 -6.73 0.92 22.62
CA PHE A 102 -5.52 1.23 23.40
C PHE A 102 -4.67 2.34 22.77
N GLY A 103 -4.92 2.69 21.50
CA GLY A 103 -4.35 3.87 20.86
C GLY A 103 -3.94 3.63 19.42
N SER A 104 -3.13 4.55 18.89
CA SER A 104 -2.63 4.48 17.52
C SER A 104 -1.35 3.65 17.43
N TYR A 105 -1.29 2.80 16.41
CA TYR A 105 -0.08 2.06 16.02
C TYR A 105 0.80 2.85 15.05
N GLY A 106 0.34 4.02 14.60
CA GLY A 106 1.03 4.80 13.56
C GLY A 106 0.94 4.16 12.18
N LEU A 107 1.93 4.44 11.33
CA LEU A 107 2.03 3.88 9.98
C LEU A 107 2.45 2.41 10.09
N VAL A 108 1.55 1.50 9.74
CA VAL A 108 1.76 0.05 9.86
C VAL A 108 2.07 -0.61 8.53
N GLY A 109 1.75 0.05 7.41
CA GLY A 109 1.91 -0.50 6.08
C GLY A 109 1.97 0.58 5.02
N CYS A 110 2.44 0.23 3.82
CA CYS A 110 2.33 1.08 2.64
C CYS A 110 2.19 0.26 1.36
N ALA A 111 1.57 0.87 0.35
CA ALA A 111 1.58 0.39 -1.02
C ALA A 111 2.16 1.49 -1.93
N LEU A 112 2.99 1.09 -2.88
CA LEU A 112 3.53 1.95 -3.93
C LEU A 112 2.95 1.48 -5.25
N CYS A 113 2.37 2.43 -5.98
CA CYS A 113 1.42 2.13 -7.03
C CYS A 113 1.74 2.89 -8.32
N THR A 114 1.71 2.17 -9.43
CA THR A 114 1.80 2.71 -10.78
C THR A 114 0.43 2.59 -11.46
N PRO A 115 -0.18 3.70 -11.91
CA PRO A 115 -1.43 3.65 -12.66
C PRO A 115 -1.29 2.93 -14.01
N LEU A 116 -2.29 2.13 -14.38
CA LEU A 116 -2.36 1.39 -15.64
C LEU A 116 -3.78 1.47 -16.24
N GLY A 117 -4.11 2.61 -16.84
CA GLY A 117 -5.45 2.87 -17.38
C GLY A 117 -6.49 2.87 -16.26
N ALA A 118 -7.49 1.98 -16.34
CA ALA A 118 -8.50 1.79 -15.29
C ALA A 118 -8.02 0.87 -14.15
N ALA A 119 -6.84 0.27 -14.28
CA ALA A 119 -6.22 -0.59 -13.28
C ALA A 119 -5.00 0.10 -12.64
N MET A 120 -4.40 -0.58 -11.68
CA MET A 120 -3.21 -0.13 -10.98
C MET A 120 -2.27 -1.33 -10.78
N LEU A 121 -1.00 -1.12 -11.07
CA LEU A 121 0.07 -2.01 -10.66
C LEU A 121 0.49 -1.64 -9.23
N VAL A 122 0.49 -2.62 -8.33
CA VAL A 122 1.10 -2.46 -7.01
C VAL A 122 2.57 -2.85 -7.13
N ASP A 123 3.44 -1.85 -7.28
CA ASP A 123 4.89 -2.03 -7.37
C ASP A 123 5.47 -2.56 -6.07
N SER A 124 4.94 -2.16 -4.91
CA SER A 124 5.39 -2.72 -3.63
C SER A 124 4.26 -2.67 -2.62
N LEU A 125 4.14 -3.72 -1.83
CA LEU A 125 3.29 -3.76 -0.64
C LEU A 125 4.20 -4.06 0.54
N ASN A 126 4.10 -3.29 1.62
CA ASN A 126 4.97 -3.46 2.77
C ASN A 126 4.11 -3.38 4.03
N MET A 127 4.32 -4.31 4.95
CA MET A 127 3.76 -4.20 6.30
C MET A 127 4.85 -4.30 7.35
N SER A 128 4.68 -3.54 8.41
CA SER A 128 5.55 -3.55 9.58
C SER A 128 5.31 -4.82 10.39
N CYS A 129 6.40 -5.52 10.71
CA CYS A 129 6.39 -6.81 11.39
C CYS A 129 6.33 -6.72 12.93
N ARG A 130 6.18 -5.52 13.50
CA ARG A 130 6.23 -5.30 14.96
C ARG A 130 4.98 -4.61 15.53
N VAL A 131 3.96 -4.36 14.71
CA VAL A 131 2.77 -3.62 15.14
C VAL A 131 1.90 -4.41 16.13
N LEU A 132 1.99 -5.74 16.15
CA LEU A 132 1.20 -6.57 17.08
C LEU A 132 1.97 -7.01 18.35
N HIS A 133 3.14 -6.44 18.66
CA HIS A 133 3.91 -6.84 19.85
C HIS A 133 3.70 -5.94 21.08
N ARG A 134 2.56 -5.25 21.18
CA ARG A 134 2.12 -4.66 22.45
C ARG A 134 1.11 -5.58 23.09
N GLY A 135 1.63 -6.60 23.77
CA GLY A 135 0.92 -7.55 24.62
C GLY A 135 1.85 -7.98 25.73
#